data_AF-A0A7C0YY85-F1
#
_entry.id   AF-A0A7C0YY85-F1
#
_cell.length_a   1.000
_cell.length_b   1.000
_cell.length_c   1.000
_cell.angle_alpha   90.00
_cell.angle_beta   90.00
_cell.angle_gamma   90.00
#
_symmetry.space_group_name_H-M   'P 1'
#
loop_
_entity.id
_entity.type
_entity.pdbx_description
1 polymer ?
#
loop_
_entity_poly.entity_id
_entity_poly.type
_entity_poly.pdbx_seq_one_letter_code
_entity_poly.pdbx_strand_id
1 'polypeptide(L)'
;MALTKIIATIGPAVEKEKQIASLLESGANVFRFNLKHNSANWHRKMIDKVKRAERKTGKRAGILLDFPNLEKKLSINPEHLSIAKEKNVDFLALSFVRGKQDIDFLKRGAKRFSLSAKILAKIEAKEALDNFEQILDSCFGIMVARGDLGKEIPFEKVPYYQKKIIRRCLEKGKPVIVATQMLRSMVENPLPTRAEVSDVANAILDYTDAVMLSEETALGRYPSRAVSTMEKICRFWEKKREPVSGLNFELQHQTAAVCHSAYQLWRSPFCQRQNVRAFVVLTKTGMTARMLSRFRPTIPIFAFAPQVHLRDQFSLIYGTYSFSFGKEKDFYRKKTFSDIKKILNMAKKVGGFKKGERVIIIFAEDWHGFGKANVVRIQEIF
;
A
#
# COMPACT_ATOMS: atom_id res chain seq x y z
N MET A 1 -7.59 0.22 -13.91
CA MET A 1 -6.51 -0.22 -13.03
C MET A 1 -7.11 -0.85 -11.80
N ALA A 2 -6.52 -1.94 -11.34
CA ALA A 2 -6.81 -2.54 -10.04
C ALA A 2 -6.66 -1.52 -8.89
N LEU A 3 -7.49 -1.69 -7.85
CA LEU A 3 -7.43 -0.93 -6.60
C LEU A 3 -6.49 -1.60 -5.59
N THR A 4 -6.46 -2.94 -5.54
CA THR A 4 -5.45 -3.74 -4.84
C THR A 4 -4.09 -3.49 -5.46
N LYS A 5 -3.10 -3.24 -4.60
CA LYS A 5 -1.76 -2.84 -5.01
C LYS A 5 -0.92 -4.06 -5.38
N ILE A 6 -0.01 -3.88 -6.34
CA ILE A 6 0.90 -4.94 -6.79
C ILE A 6 2.32 -4.56 -6.41
N ILE A 7 2.96 -5.42 -5.63
CA ILE A 7 4.37 -5.30 -5.29
C ILE A 7 5.16 -6.23 -6.21
N ALA A 8 6.16 -5.69 -6.91
CA ALA A 8 7.07 -6.46 -7.75
C ALA A 8 8.48 -6.44 -7.16
N THR A 9 9.11 -7.60 -7.04
CA THR A 9 10.51 -7.68 -6.58
C THR A 9 11.45 -7.42 -7.75
N ILE A 10 12.43 -6.52 -7.55
CA ILE A 10 13.49 -6.24 -8.52
C ILE A 10 14.61 -7.27 -8.35
N GLY A 11 15.09 -7.80 -9.47
CA GLY A 11 16.17 -8.78 -9.54
C GLY A 11 16.77 -8.88 -10.94
N PRO A 12 17.62 -9.91 -11.18
CA PRO A 12 18.32 -10.12 -12.45
C PRO A 12 17.44 -10.05 -13.71
N ALA A 13 16.19 -10.53 -13.65
CA ALA A 13 15.27 -10.51 -14.80
C ALA A 13 14.82 -9.09 -15.20
N VAL A 14 14.99 -8.09 -14.32
CA VAL A 14 14.45 -6.73 -14.48
C VAL A 14 15.44 -5.63 -14.09
N GLU A 15 16.71 -5.78 -14.48
CA GLU A 15 17.75 -4.79 -14.18
C GLU A 15 17.79 -3.60 -15.16
N LYS A 16 17.24 -3.74 -16.37
CA LYS A 16 17.27 -2.66 -17.36
C LYS A 16 16.12 -1.68 -17.11
N GLU A 17 16.37 -0.39 -17.32
CA GLU A 17 15.35 0.66 -17.12
C GLU A 17 14.07 0.41 -17.94
N LYS A 18 14.20 -0.09 -19.18
CA LYS A 18 13.06 -0.48 -20.03
C LYS A 18 12.19 -1.58 -19.40
N GLN A 19 12.81 -2.54 -18.70
CA GLN A 19 12.09 -3.62 -18.02
C GLN A 19 11.34 -3.07 -16.80
N ILE A 20 11.98 -2.22 -15.99
CA ILE A 20 11.36 -1.55 -14.85
C ILE A 20 10.18 -0.68 -15.31
N ALA A 21 10.35 0.09 -16.40
CA ALA A 21 9.27 0.85 -17.02
C ALA A 21 8.11 -0.05 -17.46
N SER A 22 8.40 -1.21 -18.05
CA SER A 22 7.39 -2.19 -18.43
C SER A 22 6.62 -2.75 -17.22
N LEU A 23 7.26 -2.95 -16.06
CA LEU A 23 6.57 -3.34 -14.83
C LEU A 23 5.61 -2.23 -14.33
N LEU A 24 6.05 -0.97 -14.34
CA LEU A 24 5.19 0.18 -14.00
C LEU A 24 3.99 0.26 -14.94
N GLU A 25 4.22 0.10 -16.23
CA GLU A 25 3.18 0.13 -17.25
C GLU A 25 2.16 -0.99 -17.05
N SER A 26 2.64 -2.18 -16.69
CA SER A 26 1.84 -3.39 -16.43
C SER A 26 1.02 -3.32 -15.13
N GLY A 27 1.33 -2.39 -14.22
CA GLY A 27 0.52 -2.14 -13.02
C GLY A 27 1.25 -2.23 -11.68
N ALA A 28 2.58 -2.36 -11.66
CA ALA A 28 3.33 -2.36 -10.40
C ALA A 28 3.17 -1.03 -9.64
N ASN A 29 2.92 -1.11 -8.33
CA ASN A 29 2.76 0.04 -7.44
C ASN A 29 3.91 0.20 -6.45
N VAL A 30 4.59 -0.89 -6.08
CA VAL A 30 5.74 -0.86 -5.19
C VAL A 30 6.82 -1.78 -5.74
N PHE A 31 8.08 -1.32 -5.70
CA PHE A 31 9.23 -2.15 -6.00
C PHE A 31 9.92 -2.60 -4.72
N ARG A 32 10.01 -3.92 -4.55
CA ARG A 32 10.71 -4.57 -3.44
C ARG A 32 12.17 -4.84 -3.81
N PHE A 33 13.07 -4.49 -2.89
CA PHE A 33 14.50 -4.76 -2.94
C PHE A 33 14.88 -5.68 -1.78
N ASN A 34 15.21 -6.93 -2.08
CA ASN A 34 15.62 -7.90 -1.06
C ASN A 34 17.09 -7.70 -0.70
N LEU A 35 17.36 -7.18 0.50
CA LEU A 35 18.72 -6.86 0.96
C LEU A 35 19.54 -8.09 1.37
N LYS A 36 18.93 -9.29 1.43
CA LYS A 36 19.67 -10.55 1.59
C LYS A 36 20.57 -10.86 0.39
N HIS A 37 20.27 -10.27 -0.77
CA HIS A 37 20.98 -10.51 -2.01
C HIS A 37 21.49 -9.19 -2.60
N ASN A 38 22.55 -9.29 -3.43
CA ASN A 38 23.22 -8.17 -4.09
C ASN A 38 23.88 -7.16 -3.14
N SER A 39 24.83 -6.39 -3.69
CA SER A 39 25.52 -5.35 -2.92
C SER A 39 24.64 -4.10 -2.74
N ALA A 40 24.94 -3.31 -1.71
CA ALA A 40 24.30 -2.02 -1.50
C ALA A 40 24.42 -1.07 -2.71
N ASN A 41 25.57 -1.09 -3.40
CA ASN A 41 25.77 -0.32 -4.62
C ASN A 41 24.81 -0.75 -5.75
N TRP A 42 24.56 -2.04 -5.89
CA TRP A 42 23.57 -2.55 -6.85
C TRP A 42 22.17 -2.00 -6.52
N HIS A 43 21.75 -2.08 -5.24
CA HIS A 43 20.45 -1.55 -4.79
C HIS A 43 20.32 -0.05 -5.07
N ARG A 44 21.36 0.75 -4.77
CA ARG A 44 21.39 2.20 -5.09
C ARG A 44 21.17 2.45 -6.58
N LYS A 45 21.90 1.74 -7.45
CA LYS A 45 21.80 1.88 -8.91
C LYS A 45 20.42 1.49 -9.42
N MET A 46 19.82 0.42 -8.89
CA MET A 46 18.48 -0.01 -9.32
C MET A 46 17.41 0.98 -8.87
N ILE A 47 17.51 1.53 -7.67
CA ILE A 47 16.59 2.58 -7.21
C ILE A 47 16.68 3.82 -8.12
N ASP A 48 17.88 4.22 -8.56
CA ASP A 48 18.03 5.32 -9.51
C ASP A 48 17.37 5.02 -10.87
N LYS A 49 17.45 3.77 -11.34
CA LYS A 49 16.73 3.31 -12.54
C LYS A 49 15.22 3.36 -12.36
N VAL A 50 14.69 2.97 -11.19
CA VAL A 50 13.26 3.12 -10.86
C VAL A 50 12.85 4.59 -11.00
N LYS A 51 13.58 5.53 -10.38
CA LYS A 51 13.26 6.96 -10.48
C LYS A 51 13.33 7.51 -11.91
N ARG A 52 14.20 6.98 -12.78
CA ARG A 52 14.21 7.31 -14.22
C ARG A 52 13.01 6.72 -14.96
N ALA A 53 12.68 5.45 -14.71
CA ALA A 53 11.50 4.81 -15.28
C ALA A 53 10.19 5.52 -14.88
N GLU A 54 10.09 6.00 -13.64
CA GLU A 54 8.95 6.83 -13.20
C GLU A 54 8.81 8.11 -14.01
N ARG A 55 9.92 8.83 -14.22
CA ARG A 55 9.93 10.05 -15.04
C ARG A 55 9.52 9.78 -16.49
N LYS A 56 10.00 8.67 -17.05
CA LYS A 56 9.71 8.29 -18.44
C LYS A 56 8.24 7.88 -18.65
N THR A 57 7.68 7.12 -17.73
CA THR A 57 6.32 6.57 -17.85
C THR A 57 5.24 7.49 -17.29
N GLY A 58 5.60 8.48 -16.46
CA GLY A 58 4.66 9.30 -15.69
C GLY A 58 3.97 8.54 -14.56
N LYS A 59 4.25 7.25 -14.38
CA LYS A 59 3.74 6.39 -13.30
C LYS A 59 4.73 6.40 -12.14
N ARG A 60 4.22 6.31 -10.91
CA ARG A 60 5.05 6.27 -9.69
C ARG A 60 4.91 4.93 -8.98
N ALA A 61 5.96 4.55 -8.28
CA ALA A 61 5.98 3.40 -7.39
C ALA A 61 6.71 3.71 -6.08
N GLY A 62 6.19 3.14 -4.99
CA GLY A 62 6.90 3.13 -3.72
C GLY A 62 8.14 2.22 -3.78
N ILE A 63 9.11 2.49 -2.92
CA ILE A 63 10.32 1.68 -2.76
C ILE A 63 10.28 1.00 -1.39
N LEU A 64 10.33 -0.33 -1.41
CA LEU A 64 10.35 -1.17 -0.23
C LEU A 64 11.70 -1.87 -0.13
N LEU A 65 12.46 -1.60 0.93
CA LEU A 65 13.64 -2.39 1.28
C LEU A 65 13.22 -3.51 2.22
N ASP A 66 13.51 -4.75 1.84
CA ASP A 66 13.25 -5.94 2.65
C ASP A 66 14.54 -6.34 3.37
N PHE A 67 14.55 -6.13 4.68
CA PHE A 67 15.69 -6.36 5.54
C PHE A 67 15.76 -7.85 5.88
N PRO A 68 16.98 -8.43 5.91
CA PRO A 68 17.17 -9.78 6.43
C PRO A 68 16.77 -9.82 7.92
N ASN A 69 16.65 -11.04 8.46
CA ASN A 69 16.44 -11.23 9.88
C ASN A 69 17.56 -10.52 10.67
N LEU A 70 17.20 -9.92 11.80
CA LEU A 70 18.15 -9.35 12.75
C LEU A 70 18.78 -10.50 13.53
N GLU A 71 19.71 -11.22 12.91
CA GLU A 71 20.40 -12.31 13.56
C GLU A 71 21.00 -11.83 14.90
N LYS A 72 20.56 -12.48 15.99
CA LYS A 72 20.91 -12.19 17.39
C LYS A 72 20.55 -10.80 17.94
N LYS A 73 19.77 -9.97 17.21
CA LYS A 73 19.41 -8.59 17.62
C LYS A 73 20.63 -7.68 17.94
N LEU A 74 21.83 -8.06 17.49
CA LEU A 74 23.07 -7.38 17.89
C LEU A 74 23.25 -6.04 17.17
N SER A 75 22.88 -5.93 15.89
CA SER A 75 22.92 -4.67 15.14
C SER A 75 22.12 -4.76 13.84
N ILE A 76 21.58 -3.62 13.39
CA ILE A 76 21.14 -3.44 12.00
C ILE A 76 22.37 -3.04 11.20
N ASN A 77 22.61 -3.67 10.04
CA ASN A 77 23.67 -3.23 9.12
C ASN A 77 23.47 -1.73 8.79
N PRO A 78 24.38 -0.84 9.21
CA PRO A 78 24.27 0.60 8.97
C PRO A 78 24.16 0.95 7.48
N GLU A 79 24.74 0.13 6.61
CA GLU A 79 24.68 0.35 5.16
C GLU A 79 23.24 0.24 4.62
N HIS A 80 22.44 -0.70 5.15
CA HIS A 80 21.03 -0.84 4.75
C HIS A 80 20.22 0.41 5.09
N LEU A 81 20.47 1.02 6.26
CA LEU A 81 19.82 2.27 6.68
C LEU A 81 20.34 3.48 5.90
N SER A 82 21.62 3.48 5.50
CA SER A 82 22.21 4.52 4.65
C SER A 82 21.55 4.52 3.25
N ILE A 83 21.35 3.36 2.61
CA ILE A 83 20.60 3.28 1.35
C ILE A 83 19.20 3.88 1.52
N ALA A 84 18.51 3.52 2.60
CA ALA A 84 17.16 4.02 2.87
C ALA A 84 17.12 5.54 2.99
N LYS A 85 18.12 6.14 3.66
CA LYS A 85 18.25 7.59 3.81
C LYS A 85 18.55 8.28 2.49
N GLU A 86 19.61 7.84 1.81
CA GLU A 86 20.10 8.43 0.56
C GLU A 86 19.03 8.41 -0.54
N LYS A 87 18.30 7.30 -0.64
CA LYS A 87 17.32 7.09 -1.70
C LYS A 87 15.89 7.45 -1.31
N ASN A 88 15.68 7.98 -0.10
CA ASN A 88 14.36 8.34 0.44
C ASN A 88 13.34 7.20 0.29
N VAL A 89 13.70 6.02 0.80
CA VAL A 89 12.86 4.82 0.76
C VAL A 89 11.55 5.00 1.51
N ASP A 90 10.48 4.40 0.98
CA ASP A 90 9.12 4.55 1.51
C ASP A 90 8.81 3.52 2.59
N PHE A 91 9.32 2.29 2.46
CA PHE A 91 9.04 1.18 3.36
C PHE A 91 10.28 0.38 3.74
N LEU A 92 10.35 -0.03 5.00
CA LEU A 92 11.30 -1.01 5.53
C LEU A 92 10.50 -2.24 5.97
N ALA A 93 10.65 -3.37 5.29
CA ALA A 93 10.06 -4.63 5.74
C ALA A 93 11.07 -5.40 6.59
N LEU A 94 10.67 -5.85 7.77
CA LEU A 94 11.51 -6.61 8.68
C LEU A 94 11.12 -8.09 8.64
N SER A 95 12.08 -8.96 8.32
CA SER A 95 11.90 -10.42 8.30
C SER A 95 11.95 -11.03 9.71
N PHE A 96 11.27 -12.16 9.88
CA PHE A 96 11.21 -13.02 11.07
C PHE A 96 10.91 -12.26 12.37
N VAL A 97 9.96 -11.32 12.31
CA VAL A 97 9.51 -10.58 13.49
C VAL A 97 8.88 -11.54 14.48
N ARG A 98 9.35 -11.54 15.73
CA ARG A 98 8.79 -12.39 16.81
C ARG A 98 7.94 -11.60 17.79
N GLY A 99 8.19 -10.29 17.91
CA GLY A 99 7.46 -9.43 18.84
C GLY A 99 7.70 -7.95 18.60
N LYS A 100 7.06 -7.13 19.43
CA LYS A 100 7.16 -5.65 19.38
C LYS A 100 8.61 -5.15 19.48
N GLN A 101 9.45 -5.84 20.23
CA GLN A 101 10.84 -5.41 20.49
C GLN A 101 11.67 -5.35 19.20
N ASP A 102 11.40 -6.24 18.22
CA ASP A 102 12.12 -6.26 16.95
C ASP A 102 11.76 -5.04 16.09
N ILE A 103 10.47 -4.67 16.11
CA ILE A 103 9.96 -3.46 15.45
C ILE A 103 10.55 -2.21 16.11
N ASP A 104 10.58 -2.17 17.44
CA ASP A 104 11.13 -1.03 18.18
C ASP A 104 12.65 -0.88 17.98
N PHE A 105 13.37 -1.98 17.83
CA PHE A 105 14.78 -1.96 17.45
C PHE A 105 14.99 -1.30 16.08
N LEU A 106 14.22 -1.70 15.05
CA LEU A 106 14.28 -1.08 13.73
C LEU A 106 13.85 0.39 13.75
N LYS A 107 12.83 0.75 14.54
CA LYS A 107 12.41 2.15 14.74
C LYS A 107 13.52 3.02 15.33
N ARG A 108 14.26 2.52 16.33
CA ARG A 108 15.39 3.27 16.90
C ARG A 108 16.49 3.51 15.87
N GLY A 109 16.83 2.49 15.07
CA GLY A 109 17.76 2.63 13.94
C GLY A 109 17.26 3.66 12.92
N ALA A 110 16.01 3.53 12.48
CA ALA A 110 15.40 4.46 11.52
C ALA A 110 15.36 5.90 12.04
N LYS A 111 15.08 6.10 13.34
CA LYS A 111 15.11 7.42 13.99
C LYS A 111 16.52 8.02 14.00
N ARG A 112 17.55 7.22 14.33
CA ARG A 112 18.96 7.67 14.31
C ARG A 112 19.39 8.16 12.92
N PHE A 113 18.91 7.52 11.86
CA PHE A 113 19.16 7.91 10.47
C PHE A 113 18.17 8.97 9.94
N SER A 114 17.24 9.46 10.77
CA SER A 114 16.19 10.41 10.37
C SER A 114 15.42 9.95 9.13
N LEU A 115 15.00 8.68 9.12
CA LEU A 115 14.19 8.09 8.06
C LEU A 115 12.70 8.43 8.25
N SER A 116 12.01 8.74 7.16
CA SER A 116 10.55 8.88 7.12
C SER A 116 9.82 7.59 6.73
N ALA A 117 10.58 6.54 6.39
CA ALA A 117 10.08 5.26 5.91
C ALA A 117 9.14 4.58 6.92
N LYS A 118 8.12 3.90 6.40
CA LYS A 118 7.18 3.12 7.22
C LYS A 118 7.68 1.69 7.42
N ILE A 119 7.54 1.19 8.63
CA ILE A 119 7.99 -0.17 8.97
C ILE A 119 6.86 -1.18 8.76
N LEU A 120 7.15 -2.23 8.02
CA LEU A 120 6.28 -3.38 7.78
C LEU A 120 6.85 -4.59 8.54
N ALA A 121 5.99 -5.33 9.24
CA ALA A 121 6.38 -6.56 9.90
C ALA A 121 6.04 -7.76 9.01
N LYS A 122 7.01 -8.65 8.75
CA LYS A 122 6.76 -9.91 8.05
C LYS A 122 6.42 -10.99 9.08
N ILE A 123 5.24 -11.58 8.93
CA ILE A 123 4.74 -12.65 9.78
C ILE A 123 5.18 -13.97 9.14
N GLU A 124 6.26 -14.54 9.68
CA GLU A 124 6.98 -15.69 9.14
C GLU A 124 7.13 -16.83 10.15
N ALA A 125 6.86 -16.58 11.44
CA ALA A 125 7.09 -17.54 12.53
C ALA A 125 5.86 -17.70 13.44
N LYS A 126 5.77 -18.82 14.15
CA LYS A 126 4.67 -19.11 15.07
C LYS A 126 4.58 -18.07 16.20
N GLU A 127 5.71 -17.67 16.78
CA GLU A 127 5.76 -16.67 17.85
C GLU A 127 5.22 -15.31 17.40
N ALA A 128 5.34 -14.99 16.12
CA ALA A 128 4.77 -13.78 15.54
C ALA A 128 3.23 -13.80 15.56
N LEU A 129 2.63 -14.98 15.41
CA LEU A 129 1.18 -15.18 15.50
C LEU A 129 0.71 -15.03 16.95
N ASP A 130 1.46 -15.57 17.90
CA ASP A 130 1.16 -15.50 19.33
C ASP A 130 1.24 -14.05 19.84
N ASN A 131 2.22 -13.26 19.34
CA ASN A 131 2.42 -11.85 19.68
C ASN A 131 1.77 -10.86 18.70
N PHE A 132 0.85 -11.33 17.85
CA PHE A 132 0.42 -10.59 16.67
C PHE A 132 -0.16 -9.21 16.98
N GLU A 133 -0.98 -9.07 18.02
CA GLU A 133 -1.60 -7.77 18.36
C GLU A 133 -0.55 -6.72 18.73
N GLN A 134 0.47 -7.08 19.51
CA GLN A 134 1.53 -6.15 19.90
C GLN A 134 2.40 -5.74 18.70
N ILE A 135 2.66 -6.68 17.78
CA ILE A 135 3.36 -6.40 16.51
C ILE A 135 2.52 -5.47 15.66
N LEU A 136 1.24 -5.81 15.47
CA LEU A 136 0.29 -5.05 14.66
C LEU A 136 0.24 -3.63 15.15
N ASP A 137 0.06 -3.37 16.44
CA ASP A 137 0.03 -2.02 17.02
C ASP A 137 1.33 -1.24 16.82
N SER A 138 2.46 -1.94 16.75
CA SER A 138 3.78 -1.34 16.67
C SER A 138 4.27 -1.03 15.26
N CYS A 139 3.70 -1.60 14.19
CA CYS A 139 4.14 -1.35 12.82
C CYS A 139 3.16 -0.48 12.01
N PHE A 140 3.54 -0.10 10.80
CA PHE A 140 2.63 0.58 9.86
C PHE A 140 1.70 -0.40 9.16
N GLY A 141 2.20 -1.57 8.78
CA GLY A 141 1.48 -2.62 8.06
C GLY A 141 2.13 -3.98 8.23
N ILE A 142 1.46 -5.01 7.70
CA ILE A 142 1.83 -6.41 7.85
C ILE A 142 2.09 -7.03 6.47
N MET A 143 3.04 -7.95 6.39
CA MET A 143 3.22 -8.86 5.26
C MET A 143 3.04 -10.30 5.73
N VAL A 144 2.05 -10.99 5.16
CA VAL A 144 1.83 -12.42 5.37
C VAL A 144 2.76 -13.17 4.42
N ALA A 145 3.91 -13.62 4.93
CA ALA A 145 4.94 -14.29 4.15
C ALA A 145 4.75 -15.81 4.24
N ARG A 146 3.86 -16.31 3.37
CA ARG A 146 3.28 -17.66 3.44
C ARG A 146 4.29 -18.78 3.26
N GLY A 147 5.31 -18.57 2.43
CA GLY A 147 6.35 -19.57 2.18
C GLY A 147 7.20 -19.90 3.39
N ASP A 148 7.56 -18.90 4.19
CA ASP A 148 8.31 -19.13 5.44
C ASP A 148 7.36 -19.50 6.58
N LEU A 149 6.18 -18.86 6.68
CA LEU A 149 5.17 -19.23 7.66
C LEU A 149 4.74 -20.70 7.54
N GLY A 150 4.56 -21.21 6.32
CA GLY A 150 4.19 -22.60 6.07
C GLY A 150 5.28 -23.64 6.39
N LYS A 151 6.50 -23.20 6.70
CA LYS A 151 7.54 -24.07 7.29
C LYS A 151 7.44 -24.13 8.81
N GLU A 152 6.93 -23.08 9.43
CA GLU A 152 6.86 -22.89 10.89
C GLU A 152 5.54 -23.39 11.50
N ILE A 153 4.48 -23.50 10.68
CA ILE A 153 3.17 -24.03 11.09
C ILE A 153 2.67 -25.06 10.05
N PRO A 154 1.76 -25.98 10.43
CA PRO A 154 1.11 -26.87 9.47
C PRO A 154 0.51 -26.09 8.29
N PHE A 155 0.77 -26.56 7.07
CA PHE A 155 0.48 -25.81 5.84
C PHE A 155 -1.02 -25.54 5.67
N GLU A 156 -1.89 -26.42 6.16
CA GLU A 156 -3.35 -26.26 6.15
C GLU A 156 -3.84 -25.13 7.05
N LYS A 157 -3.03 -24.69 8.04
CA LYS A 157 -3.34 -23.55 8.91
C LYS A 157 -2.93 -22.21 8.30
N VAL A 158 -2.09 -22.18 7.28
CA VAL A 158 -1.62 -20.93 6.65
C VAL A 158 -2.78 -20.09 6.10
N PRO A 159 -3.76 -20.66 5.35
CA PRO A 159 -4.92 -19.89 4.90
C PRO A 159 -5.77 -19.35 6.06
N TYR A 160 -5.91 -20.10 7.16
CA TYR A 160 -6.64 -19.63 8.34
C TYR A 160 -5.98 -18.38 8.95
N TYR A 161 -4.66 -18.42 9.17
CA TYR A 161 -3.94 -17.27 9.74
C TYR A 161 -3.84 -16.10 8.77
N GLN A 162 -3.73 -16.33 7.45
CA GLN A 162 -3.83 -15.27 6.45
C GLN A 162 -5.14 -14.48 6.64
N LYS A 163 -6.28 -15.18 6.66
CA LYS A 163 -7.60 -14.55 6.84
C LYS A 163 -7.69 -13.78 8.15
N LYS A 164 -7.24 -14.40 9.26
CA LYS A 164 -7.23 -13.78 10.59
C LYS A 164 -6.39 -12.51 10.62
N ILE A 165 -5.18 -12.54 10.07
CA ILE A 165 -4.27 -11.39 10.01
C ILE A 165 -4.88 -10.27 9.18
N ILE A 166 -5.37 -10.56 7.97
CA ILE A 166 -5.98 -9.55 7.10
C ILE A 166 -7.17 -8.89 7.80
N ARG A 167 -8.05 -9.69 8.41
CA ARG A 167 -9.18 -9.19 9.20
C ARG A 167 -8.75 -8.19 10.28
N ARG A 168 -7.76 -8.54 11.10
CA ARG A 168 -7.26 -7.66 12.17
C ARG A 168 -6.61 -6.39 11.62
N CYS A 169 -5.88 -6.50 10.50
CA CYS A 169 -5.33 -5.34 9.79
C CYS A 169 -6.42 -4.38 9.30
N LEU A 170 -7.53 -4.88 8.76
CA LEU A 170 -8.69 -4.06 8.36
C LEU A 170 -9.33 -3.35 9.56
N GLU A 171 -9.56 -4.07 10.66
CA GLU A 171 -10.17 -3.52 11.87
C GLU A 171 -9.34 -2.35 12.41
N LYS A 172 -8.00 -2.48 12.45
CA LYS A 172 -7.05 -1.40 12.84
C LYS A 172 -6.71 -0.41 11.71
N GLY A 173 -7.21 -0.62 10.49
CA GLY A 173 -6.89 0.19 9.30
C GLY A 173 -5.38 0.27 9.01
N LYS A 174 -4.67 -0.85 9.13
CA LYS A 174 -3.25 -1.01 8.78
C LYS A 174 -3.13 -1.79 7.47
N PRO A 175 -2.26 -1.38 6.53
CA PRO A 175 -2.11 -2.10 5.27
C PRO A 175 -1.61 -3.53 5.47
N VAL A 176 -2.12 -4.46 4.66
CA VAL A 176 -1.68 -5.85 4.66
C VAL A 176 -1.30 -6.32 3.26
N ILE A 177 -0.20 -7.07 3.18
CA ILE A 177 0.34 -7.66 1.96
C ILE A 177 0.22 -9.17 2.06
N VAL A 178 -0.34 -9.82 1.04
CA VAL A 178 -0.25 -11.27 0.88
C VAL A 178 0.91 -11.57 -0.07
N ALA A 179 1.88 -12.36 0.40
CA ALA A 179 3.16 -12.53 -0.26
C ALA A 179 3.55 -13.99 -0.44
N THR A 180 4.50 -14.20 -1.36
CA THR A 180 5.14 -15.47 -1.75
C THR A 180 4.21 -16.43 -2.48
N GLN A 181 4.71 -17.11 -3.51
CA GLN A 181 4.00 -18.16 -4.27
C GLN A 181 2.61 -17.76 -4.81
N MET A 182 2.40 -16.50 -5.19
CA MET A 182 1.11 -16.05 -5.71
C MET A 182 0.88 -16.53 -7.15
N LEU A 183 1.89 -16.39 -8.02
CA LEU A 183 1.87 -16.84 -9.42
C LEU A 183 3.18 -17.59 -9.75
N ARG A 184 3.67 -18.43 -8.82
CA ARG A 184 5.02 -19.03 -8.87
C ARG A 184 5.37 -19.74 -10.18
N SER A 185 4.41 -20.43 -10.78
CA SER A 185 4.59 -21.14 -12.05
C SER A 185 4.97 -20.20 -13.19
N MET A 186 4.63 -18.90 -13.08
CA MET A 186 4.95 -17.88 -14.08
C MET A 186 6.43 -17.45 -14.10
N VAL A 187 7.25 -17.97 -13.19
CA VAL A 187 8.71 -17.87 -13.32
C VAL A 187 9.18 -18.54 -14.60
N GLU A 188 8.68 -19.74 -14.88
CA GLU A 188 9.06 -20.52 -16.07
C GLU A 188 7.98 -20.51 -17.16
N ASN A 189 6.71 -20.27 -16.80
CA ASN A 189 5.57 -20.40 -17.71
C ASN A 189 4.94 -19.04 -18.07
N PRO A 190 4.38 -18.88 -19.27
CA PRO A 190 3.72 -17.64 -19.67
C PRO A 190 2.33 -17.45 -19.06
N LEU A 191 1.76 -18.48 -18.43
CA LEU A 191 0.42 -18.46 -17.83
C LEU A 191 0.46 -19.12 -16.44
N PRO A 192 -0.36 -18.64 -15.49
CA PRO A 192 -0.48 -19.26 -14.19
C PRO A 192 -1.39 -20.48 -14.23
N THR A 193 -1.29 -21.30 -13.19
CA THR A 193 -2.22 -22.40 -12.94
C THR A 193 -3.58 -21.88 -12.44
N ARG A 194 -4.62 -22.70 -12.51
CA ARG A 194 -5.94 -22.37 -11.95
C ARG A 194 -5.89 -22.19 -10.42
N ALA A 195 -5.04 -22.97 -9.74
CA ALA A 195 -4.85 -22.87 -8.29
C ALA A 195 -4.25 -21.51 -7.89
N GLU A 196 -3.25 -21.03 -8.62
CA GLU A 196 -2.65 -19.71 -8.39
C GLU A 196 -3.63 -18.55 -8.66
N VAL A 197 -4.45 -18.66 -9.72
CA VAL A 197 -5.51 -17.68 -9.96
C VAL A 197 -6.52 -17.66 -8.81
N SER A 198 -6.91 -18.83 -8.31
CA SER A 198 -7.79 -18.96 -7.15
C SER A 198 -7.17 -18.39 -5.87
N ASP A 199 -5.87 -18.60 -5.66
CA ASP A 199 -5.15 -18.09 -4.49
C ASP A 199 -5.11 -16.55 -4.48
N VAL A 200 -4.74 -15.94 -5.61
CA VAL A 200 -4.79 -14.48 -5.78
C VAL A 200 -6.23 -13.96 -5.57
N ALA A 201 -7.22 -14.62 -6.16
CA ALA A 201 -8.63 -14.27 -6.00
C ALA A 201 -9.05 -14.27 -4.53
N ASN A 202 -8.70 -15.32 -3.78
CA ASN A 202 -9.02 -15.43 -2.36
C ASN A 202 -8.34 -14.34 -1.53
N ALA A 203 -7.09 -13.98 -1.82
CA ALA A 203 -6.45 -12.85 -1.13
C ALA A 203 -7.19 -11.51 -1.35
N ILE A 204 -7.76 -11.30 -2.54
CA ILE A 204 -8.57 -10.11 -2.87
C ILE A 204 -9.92 -10.16 -2.15
N LEU A 205 -10.58 -11.31 -2.14
CA LEU A 205 -11.85 -11.55 -1.42
C LEU A 205 -11.69 -11.44 0.09
N ASP A 206 -10.53 -11.83 0.61
CA ASP A 206 -10.11 -11.60 2.00
C ASP A 206 -9.80 -10.12 2.28
N TYR A 207 -9.87 -9.26 1.26
CA TYR A 207 -9.68 -7.82 1.34
C TYR A 207 -8.22 -7.39 1.60
N THR A 208 -7.21 -8.06 1.03
CA THR A 208 -5.83 -7.58 1.11
C THR A 208 -5.64 -6.19 0.50
N ASP A 209 -4.71 -5.38 1.03
CA ASP A 209 -4.33 -4.11 0.39
C ASP A 209 -3.47 -4.35 -0.84
N ALA A 210 -2.57 -5.32 -0.73
CA ALA A 210 -1.60 -5.63 -1.77
C ALA A 210 -1.32 -7.13 -1.91
N VAL A 211 -0.87 -7.48 -3.10
CA VAL A 211 -0.35 -8.80 -3.48
C VAL A 211 1.08 -8.64 -3.98
N MET A 212 1.95 -9.61 -3.67
CA MET A 212 3.37 -9.50 -3.97
C MET A 212 3.88 -10.62 -4.89
N LEU A 213 4.56 -10.22 -5.96
CA LEU A 213 5.36 -11.07 -6.83
C LEU A 213 6.82 -11.07 -6.34
N SER A 214 7.36 -12.26 -6.15
CA SER A 214 8.71 -12.49 -5.62
C SER A 214 9.64 -12.92 -6.74
N GLU A 215 9.80 -14.23 -6.94
CA GLU A 215 10.68 -14.80 -7.98
C GLU A 215 10.12 -14.54 -9.38
N GLU A 216 8.80 -14.43 -9.51
CA GLU A 216 8.08 -14.20 -10.77
C GLU A 216 8.61 -12.96 -11.52
N THR A 217 8.95 -11.89 -10.79
CA THR A 217 9.50 -10.67 -11.37
C THR A 217 11.01 -10.54 -11.20
N ALA A 218 11.58 -11.13 -10.15
CA ALA A 218 13.01 -11.01 -9.86
C ALA A 218 13.87 -11.90 -10.78
N LEU A 219 13.39 -13.12 -11.08
CA LEU A 219 14.13 -14.16 -11.79
C LEU A 219 13.37 -14.74 -12.99
N GLY A 220 12.05 -14.55 -13.04
CA GLY A 220 11.19 -15.16 -14.04
C GLY A 220 11.44 -14.70 -15.48
N ARG A 221 11.07 -15.58 -16.42
CA ARG A 221 11.14 -15.33 -17.87
C ARG A 221 10.10 -14.31 -18.35
N TYR A 222 9.03 -14.11 -17.59
CA TYR A 222 7.87 -13.31 -18.00
C TYR A 222 7.46 -12.24 -16.97
N PRO A 223 8.37 -11.36 -16.51
CA PRO A 223 8.13 -10.51 -15.35
C PRO A 223 6.99 -9.50 -15.56
N SER A 224 6.96 -8.79 -16.70
CA SER A 224 5.85 -7.87 -17.03
C SER A 224 4.52 -8.59 -17.26
N ARG A 225 4.57 -9.83 -17.77
CA ARG A 225 3.38 -10.66 -17.96
C ARG A 225 2.81 -11.14 -16.63
N ALA A 226 3.67 -11.48 -15.66
CA ALA A 226 3.24 -11.81 -14.31
C ALA A 226 2.54 -10.62 -13.64
N VAL A 227 3.10 -9.41 -13.75
CA VAL A 227 2.46 -8.18 -13.22
C VAL A 227 1.12 -7.89 -13.89
N SER A 228 1.04 -7.93 -15.22
CA SER A 228 -0.22 -7.68 -15.94
C SER A 228 -1.27 -8.78 -15.72
N THR A 229 -0.84 -10.03 -15.50
CA THR A 229 -1.74 -11.12 -15.11
C THR A 229 -2.30 -10.88 -13.71
N MET A 230 -1.45 -10.49 -12.75
CA MET A 230 -1.88 -10.09 -11.40
C MET A 230 -2.87 -8.92 -11.46
N GLU A 231 -2.60 -7.88 -12.26
CA GLU A 231 -3.53 -6.74 -12.46
C GLU A 231 -4.89 -7.20 -12.97
N LYS A 232 -4.90 -8.09 -13.97
CA LYS A 232 -6.13 -8.61 -14.56
C LYS A 232 -6.98 -9.38 -13.53
N ILE A 233 -6.35 -10.21 -12.70
CA ILE A 233 -7.03 -10.96 -11.63
C ILE A 233 -7.60 -10.00 -10.57
N CYS A 234 -6.77 -9.07 -10.07
CA CYS A 234 -7.19 -8.04 -9.11
C CYS A 234 -8.41 -7.26 -9.60
N ARG A 235 -8.32 -6.69 -10.80
CA ARG A 235 -9.38 -5.85 -11.39
C ARG A 235 -10.69 -6.61 -11.61
N PHE A 236 -10.63 -7.92 -11.88
CA PHE A 236 -11.83 -8.74 -12.04
C PHE A 236 -12.51 -9.00 -10.70
N TRP A 237 -11.77 -9.51 -9.72
CA TRP A 237 -12.32 -9.94 -8.43
C TRP A 237 -12.71 -8.79 -7.51
N GLU A 238 -12.06 -7.63 -7.60
CA GLU A 238 -12.46 -6.42 -6.88
C GLU A 238 -13.92 -6.03 -7.14
N LYS A 239 -14.43 -6.25 -8.36
CA LYS A 239 -15.81 -5.94 -8.75
C LYS A 239 -16.82 -6.99 -8.30
N LYS A 240 -16.37 -8.19 -7.95
CA LYS A 240 -17.19 -9.34 -7.53
C LYS A 240 -17.22 -9.51 -6.02
N ARG A 241 -16.45 -8.71 -5.30
CA ARG A 241 -16.32 -8.79 -3.86
C ARG A 241 -17.46 -8.07 -3.17
N GLU A 242 -18.06 -8.73 -2.20
CA GLU A 242 -19.06 -8.13 -1.34
C GLU A 242 -18.47 -7.00 -0.48
N PRO A 243 -19.26 -5.97 -0.12
CA PRO A 243 -18.84 -4.98 0.85
C PRO A 243 -18.34 -5.62 2.14
N VAL A 244 -17.33 -5.01 2.75
CA VAL A 244 -16.78 -5.49 4.02
C VAL A 244 -17.90 -5.59 5.06
N SER A 245 -18.06 -6.76 5.65
CA SER A 245 -19.10 -7.06 6.63
C SER A 245 -18.55 -7.88 7.79
N GLY A 246 -19.26 -7.89 8.92
CA GLY A 246 -18.91 -8.69 10.09
C GLY A 246 -17.59 -8.31 10.78
N LEU A 247 -17.07 -7.09 10.54
CA LEU A 247 -15.86 -6.55 11.19
C LEU A 247 -16.19 -5.55 12.29
N ASN A 248 -15.42 -5.60 13.37
CA ASN A 248 -15.52 -4.62 14.46
C ASN A 248 -14.54 -3.48 14.21
N PHE A 249 -14.98 -2.49 13.46
CA PHE A 249 -14.19 -1.27 13.25
C PHE A 249 -14.19 -0.42 14.52
N GLU A 250 -13.09 -0.44 15.26
CA GLU A 250 -12.90 0.50 16.37
C GLU A 250 -12.87 1.94 15.82
N LEU A 251 -13.88 2.75 16.15
CA LEU A 251 -13.98 4.17 15.79
C LEU A 251 -13.30 5.05 16.84
N GLN A 252 -12.04 4.73 17.18
CA GLN A 252 -11.34 5.35 18.31
C GLN A 252 -11.10 6.86 18.18
N HIS A 253 -11.24 7.44 16.99
CA HIS A 253 -10.96 8.85 16.75
C HIS A 253 -11.89 9.43 15.67
N GLN A 254 -12.07 10.76 15.70
CA GLN A 254 -12.98 11.50 14.82
C GLN A 254 -12.80 11.18 13.33
N THR A 255 -11.54 11.11 12.85
CA THR A 255 -11.27 10.74 11.44
C THR A 255 -11.87 9.39 11.05
N ALA A 256 -11.87 8.39 11.93
CA ALA A 256 -12.42 7.08 11.64
C ALA A 256 -13.95 7.15 11.52
N ALA A 257 -14.61 7.90 12.41
CA ALA A 257 -16.05 8.14 12.35
C ALA A 257 -16.45 8.88 11.08
N VAL A 258 -15.75 9.96 10.70
CA VAL A 258 -16.03 10.70 9.46
C VAL A 258 -15.80 9.86 8.21
N CYS A 259 -14.73 9.05 8.18
CA CYS A 259 -14.51 8.13 7.05
C CYS A 259 -15.60 7.06 6.97
N HIS A 260 -16.11 6.57 8.11
CA HIS A 260 -17.25 5.67 8.14
C HIS A 260 -18.50 6.35 7.56
N SER A 261 -18.84 7.56 8.02
CA SER A 261 -19.97 8.33 7.48
C SER A 261 -19.83 8.60 5.99
N ALA A 262 -18.63 8.93 5.50
CA ALA A 262 -18.38 9.13 4.07
C ALA A 262 -18.59 7.86 3.25
N TYR A 263 -18.16 6.71 3.76
CA TYR A 263 -18.39 5.42 3.11
C TYR A 263 -19.87 5.05 3.07
N GLN A 264 -20.60 5.25 4.17
CA GLN A 264 -22.05 5.00 4.21
C GLN A 264 -22.82 5.95 3.30
N LEU A 265 -22.43 7.23 3.27
CA LEU A 265 -22.98 8.21 2.34
C LEU A 265 -22.81 7.77 0.90
N TRP A 266 -21.60 7.34 0.50
CA TRP A 266 -21.35 6.79 -0.83
C TRP A 266 -22.24 5.59 -1.14
N ARG A 267 -22.39 4.65 -0.20
CA ARG A 267 -23.24 3.45 -0.39
C ARG A 267 -24.73 3.75 -0.46
N SER A 268 -25.17 4.92 -0.02
CA SER A 268 -26.59 5.29 -0.05
C SER A 268 -27.18 5.24 -1.46
N PRO A 269 -28.46 4.87 -1.63
CA PRO A 269 -29.12 4.89 -2.94
C PRO A 269 -29.03 6.25 -3.64
N PHE A 270 -28.98 7.34 -2.87
CA PHE A 270 -28.78 8.68 -3.40
C PHE A 270 -27.44 8.79 -4.13
N CYS A 271 -26.31 8.53 -3.46
CA CYS A 271 -24.99 8.67 -4.09
C CYS A 271 -24.77 7.67 -5.24
N GLN A 272 -25.36 6.47 -5.16
CA GLN A 272 -25.32 5.51 -6.25
C GLN A 272 -26.07 6.03 -7.49
N ARG A 273 -27.27 6.61 -7.33
CA ARG A 273 -28.02 7.28 -8.43
C ARG A 273 -27.29 8.50 -8.99
N GLN A 274 -26.66 9.28 -8.12
CA GLN A 274 -25.88 10.45 -8.53
C GLN A 274 -24.52 10.08 -9.16
N ASN A 275 -24.20 8.79 -9.31
CA ASN A 275 -22.98 8.24 -9.92
C ASN A 275 -21.71 8.88 -9.34
N VAL A 276 -21.60 8.94 -8.00
CA VAL A 276 -20.38 9.46 -7.34
C VAL A 276 -19.18 8.59 -7.75
N ARG A 277 -18.19 9.22 -8.40
CA ARG A 277 -17.12 8.51 -9.11
C ARG A 277 -15.87 8.25 -8.27
N ALA A 278 -15.66 9.01 -7.21
CA ALA A 278 -14.45 8.95 -6.41
C ALA A 278 -14.60 9.58 -5.02
N PHE A 279 -13.69 9.20 -4.14
CA PHE A 279 -13.39 9.97 -2.94
C PHE A 279 -12.19 10.89 -3.19
N VAL A 280 -12.25 12.11 -2.69
CA VAL A 280 -11.13 13.05 -2.67
C VAL A 280 -10.77 13.31 -1.21
N VAL A 281 -9.57 12.92 -0.81
CA VAL A 281 -9.13 12.97 0.59
C VAL A 281 -7.95 13.90 0.73
N LEU A 282 -8.04 14.84 1.66
CA LEU A 282 -6.91 15.64 2.08
C LEU A 282 -6.35 15.10 3.39
N THR A 283 -5.04 14.87 3.44
CA THR A 283 -4.42 14.25 4.61
C THR A 283 -2.97 14.67 4.84
N LYS A 284 -2.61 14.90 6.11
CA LYS A 284 -1.24 15.26 6.54
C LYS A 284 -0.37 14.06 6.87
N THR A 285 -0.99 12.94 7.26
CA THR A 285 -0.30 11.73 7.73
C THR A 285 -0.70 10.47 6.99
N GLY A 286 -1.71 10.55 6.13
CA GLY A 286 -2.32 9.40 5.47
C GLY A 286 -3.39 8.68 6.27
N MET A 287 -3.65 9.09 7.52
CA MET A 287 -4.66 8.45 8.38
C MET A 287 -6.05 8.46 7.73
N THR A 288 -6.51 9.59 7.19
CA THR A 288 -7.82 9.70 6.53
C THR A 288 -7.96 8.71 5.36
N ALA A 289 -6.95 8.63 4.50
CA ALA A 289 -6.97 7.71 3.37
C ALA A 289 -6.97 6.25 3.83
N ARG A 290 -6.19 5.89 4.86
CA ARG A 290 -6.19 4.54 5.45
C ARG A 290 -7.52 4.16 6.08
N MET A 291 -8.10 5.05 6.87
CA MET A 291 -9.38 4.81 7.54
C MET A 291 -10.53 4.69 6.56
N LEU A 292 -10.48 5.37 5.42
CA LEU A 292 -11.45 5.19 4.35
C LEU A 292 -11.19 3.90 3.55
N SER A 293 -9.93 3.64 3.22
CA SER A 293 -9.49 2.50 2.42
C SER A 293 -9.80 1.13 3.08
N ARG A 294 -9.84 1.06 4.42
CA ARG A 294 -10.20 -0.17 5.15
C ARG A 294 -11.61 -0.68 4.87
N PHE A 295 -12.52 0.18 4.39
CA PHE A 295 -13.87 -0.21 3.96
C PHE A 295 -13.90 -0.75 2.53
N ARG A 296 -12.75 -0.75 1.84
CA ARG A 296 -12.55 -1.29 0.49
C ARG A 296 -13.56 -0.78 -0.54
N PRO A 297 -13.72 0.56 -0.68
CA PRO A 297 -14.61 1.11 -1.70
C PRO A 297 -14.22 0.61 -3.10
N THR A 298 -15.21 0.42 -3.96
CA THR A 298 -15.00 0.00 -5.37
C THR A 298 -14.73 1.17 -6.31
N ILE A 299 -14.69 2.39 -5.76
CA ILE A 299 -14.28 3.62 -6.44
C ILE A 299 -12.93 4.11 -5.91
N PRO A 300 -12.13 4.81 -6.75
CA PRO A 300 -10.81 5.30 -6.35
C PRO A 300 -10.85 6.36 -5.24
N ILE A 301 -9.78 6.40 -4.45
CA ILE A 301 -9.51 7.42 -3.43
C ILE A 301 -8.36 8.31 -3.91
N PHE A 302 -8.64 9.54 -4.30
CA PHE A 302 -7.64 10.55 -4.66
C PHE A 302 -7.13 11.23 -3.39
N ALA A 303 -5.95 10.81 -2.92
CA ALA A 303 -5.35 11.30 -1.69
C ALA A 303 -4.35 12.43 -1.98
N PHE A 304 -4.60 13.62 -1.43
CA PHE A 304 -3.70 14.75 -1.55
C PHE A 304 -2.97 15.01 -0.23
N ALA A 305 -1.64 15.13 -0.32
CA ALA A 305 -0.72 15.28 0.81
C ALA A 305 0.26 16.44 0.58
N PRO A 306 0.81 17.05 1.65
CA PRO A 306 1.79 18.13 1.50
C PRO A 306 3.11 17.61 0.92
N GLN A 307 3.59 16.52 1.50
CA GLN A 307 4.96 16.07 1.36
C GLN A 307 5.04 14.92 0.35
N VAL A 308 6.08 14.97 -0.47
CA VAL A 308 6.37 13.99 -1.52
C VAL A 308 6.53 12.58 -0.95
N HIS A 309 7.20 12.41 0.19
CA HIS A 309 7.39 11.08 0.78
C HIS A 309 6.07 10.48 1.29
N LEU A 310 5.16 11.29 1.83
CA LEU A 310 3.85 10.78 2.25
C LEU A 310 3.02 10.34 1.05
N ARG A 311 3.13 11.06 -0.08
CA ARG A 311 2.51 10.66 -1.34
C ARG A 311 2.93 9.24 -1.72
N ASP A 312 4.23 8.96 -1.72
CA ASP A 312 4.75 7.67 -2.19
C ASP A 312 4.39 6.52 -1.23
N GLN A 313 4.16 6.81 0.06
CA GLN A 313 3.64 5.83 1.04
C GLN A 313 2.18 5.37 0.77
N PHE A 314 1.39 6.09 -0.04
CA PHE A 314 0.07 5.62 -0.47
C PHE A 314 0.12 4.56 -1.57
N SER A 315 1.30 4.31 -2.15
CA SER A 315 1.48 3.23 -3.13
C SER A 315 1.10 1.84 -2.59
N LEU A 316 1.07 1.68 -1.26
CA LEU A 316 0.71 0.44 -0.57
C LEU A 316 -0.73 0.39 -0.04
N ILE A 317 -1.48 1.52 -0.07
CA ILE A 317 -2.82 1.59 0.52
C ILE A 317 -3.86 1.26 -0.56
N TYR A 318 -4.79 0.34 -0.28
CA TYR A 318 -5.80 -0.08 -1.25
C TYR A 318 -6.59 1.10 -1.84
N GLY A 319 -6.77 1.09 -3.16
CA GLY A 319 -7.63 2.03 -3.89
C GLY A 319 -7.14 3.47 -3.93
N THR A 320 -6.00 3.80 -3.33
CA THR A 320 -5.50 5.18 -3.29
C THR A 320 -4.68 5.55 -4.51
N TYR A 321 -4.89 6.75 -5.02
CA TYR A 321 -4.08 7.45 -6.01
C TYR A 321 -3.63 8.76 -5.38
N SER A 322 -2.33 8.97 -5.26
CA SER A 322 -1.79 10.00 -4.39
C SER A 322 -1.08 11.11 -5.13
N PHE A 323 -1.32 12.34 -4.67
CA PHE A 323 -0.77 13.57 -5.26
C PHE A 323 -0.20 14.47 -4.17
N SER A 324 0.83 15.23 -4.51
CA SER A 324 1.37 16.25 -3.62
C SER A 324 0.87 17.62 -4.04
N PHE A 325 0.56 18.48 -3.06
CA PHE A 325 0.25 19.90 -3.31
C PHE A 325 1.48 20.71 -3.77
N GLY A 326 2.69 20.13 -3.73
CA GLY A 326 3.92 20.86 -4.01
C GLY A 326 4.22 21.92 -2.93
N LYS A 327 5.01 22.94 -3.31
CA LYS A 327 5.29 24.10 -2.44
C LYS A 327 4.13 25.12 -2.39
N GLU A 328 3.04 24.88 -3.10
CA GLU A 328 1.89 25.80 -3.09
C GLU A 328 1.22 25.79 -1.70
N LYS A 329 1.00 27.00 -1.19
CA LYS A 329 0.32 27.45 0.04
C LYS A 329 -0.07 26.38 1.07
N ASP A 330 0.23 26.70 2.32
CA ASP A 330 -0.23 26.01 3.52
C ASP A 330 -1.77 25.87 3.53
N PHE A 331 -2.30 24.82 2.90
CA PHE A 331 -3.73 24.43 2.90
C PHE A 331 -4.23 24.04 4.31
N TYR A 332 -3.48 24.35 5.35
CA TYR A 332 -3.66 23.97 6.75
C TYR A 332 -4.35 25.06 7.57
N ARG A 333 -4.58 26.25 6.99
CA ARG A 333 -5.49 27.27 7.54
C ARG A 333 -6.95 26.95 7.18
N LYS A 334 -7.90 27.64 7.84
CA LYS A 334 -9.34 27.56 7.56
C LYS A 334 -9.57 27.70 6.05
N LYS A 335 -10.13 26.66 5.44
CA LYS A 335 -10.27 26.60 3.97
C LYS A 335 -11.38 27.52 3.50
N THR A 336 -11.05 28.31 2.50
CA THR A 336 -12.04 29.03 1.73
C THR A 336 -12.68 28.11 0.69
N PHE A 337 -13.81 28.51 0.14
CA PHE A 337 -14.40 27.85 -1.02
C PHE A 337 -13.42 27.79 -2.21
N SER A 338 -12.55 28.81 -2.36
CA SER A 338 -11.52 28.87 -3.40
C SER A 338 -10.49 27.73 -3.26
N ASP A 339 -10.09 27.39 -2.04
CA ASP A 339 -9.14 26.29 -1.81
C ASP A 339 -9.74 24.94 -2.20
N ILE A 340 -11.00 24.70 -1.83
CA ILE A 340 -11.75 23.50 -2.23
C ILE A 340 -11.83 23.41 -3.75
N LYS A 341 -12.17 24.52 -4.43
CA LYS A 341 -12.22 24.57 -5.90
C LYS A 341 -10.88 24.23 -6.55
N LYS A 342 -9.76 24.71 -6.00
CA LYS A 342 -8.41 24.35 -6.49
C LYS A 342 -8.14 22.85 -6.36
N ILE A 343 -8.47 22.26 -5.21
CA ILE A 343 -8.29 20.82 -4.97
C ILE A 343 -9.12 20.00 -5.96
N LEU A 344 -10.38 20.39 -6.18
CA LEU A 344 -11.24 19.72 -7.15
C LEU A 344 -10.72 19.87 -8.59
N ASN A 345 -10.14 21.01 -8.94
CA ASN A 345 -9.49 21.20 -10.24
C ASN A 345 -8.25 20.31 -10.40
N MET A 346 -7.45 20.16 -9.34
CA MET A 346 -6.34 19.21 -9.34
C MET A 346 -6.87 17.78 -9.51
N ALA A 347 -7.89 17.40 -8.73
CA ALA A 347 -8.57 16.10 -8.84
C ALA A 347 -9.11 15.86 -10.25
N LYS A 348 -9.76 16.86 -10.86
CA LYS A 348 -10.23 16.85 -12.25
C LYS A 348 -9.11 16.50 -13.22
N LYS A 349 -7.99 17.22 -13.13
CA LYS A 349 -6.84 17.03 -14.02
C LYS A 349 -6.22 15.63 -13.87
N VAL A 350 -6.02 15.17 -12.63
CA VAL A 350 -5.30 13.90 -12.39
C VAL A 350 -6.19 12.66 -12.44
N GLY A 351 -7.48 12.80 -12.13
CA GLY A 351 -8.47 11.74 -12.18
C GLY A 351 -9.20 11.64 -13.52
N GLY A 352 -9.00 12.61 -14.41
CA GLY A 352 -9.68 12.67 -15.70
C GLY A 352 -11.18 12.90 -15.57
N PHE A 353 -11.63 13.58 -14.51
CA PHE A 353 -13.05 13.84 -14.29
C PHE A 353 -13.60 14.86 -15.29
N LYS A 354 -14.86 14.70 -15.66
CA LYS A 354 -15.61 15.66 -16.47
C LYS A 354 -16.34 16.66 -15.56
N LYS A 355 -16.60 17.86 -16.10
CA LYS A 355 -17.46 18.83 -15.41
C LYS A 355 -18.85 18.20 -15.17
N GLY A 356 -19.42 18.42 -14.00
CA GLY A 356 -20.70 17.81 -13.61
C GLY A 356 -20.59 16.45 -12.90
N GLU A 357 -19.44 15.77 -12.99
CA GLU A 357 -19.23 14.55 -12.22
C GLU A 357 -19.14 14.85 -10.73
N ARG A 358 -19.63 13.93 -9.89
CA ARG A 358 -19.66 14.10 -8.44
C ARG A 358 -18.62 13.26 -7.73
N VAL A 359 -18.05 13.84 -6.68
CA VAL A 359 -17.09 13.20 -5.76
C VAL A 359 -17.53 13.41 -4.31
N ILE A 360 -17.06 12.56 -3.41
CA ILE A 360 -17.14 12.84 -1.97
C ILE A 360 -15.79 13.33 -1.49
N ILE A 361 -15.74 14.56 -0.98
CA ILE A 361 -14.52 15.16 -0.44
C ILE A 361 -14.48 15.04 1.08
N ILE A 362 -13.33 14.64 1.63
CA ILE A 362 -13.07 14.51 3.06
C ILE A 362 -11.84 15.34 3.43
N PHE A 363 -11.98 16.22 4.42
CA PHE A 363 -10.90 17.08 4.90
C PHE A 363 -11.13 17.53 6.35
N ALA A 364 -10.14 18.22 6.91
CA ALA A 364 -10.30 18.96 8.16
C ALA A 364 -10.47 20.47 7.88
N GLU A 365 -11.41 21.14 8.55
CA GLU A 365 -11.54 22.61 8.50
C GLU A 365 -10.38 23.30 9.22
N ASP A 366 -9.89 22.69 10.28
CA ASP A 366 -8.73 23.12 11.06
C ASP A 366 -7.74 21.95 11.20
N TRP A 367 -6.50 22.14 10.77
CA TRP A 367 -5.48 21.09 10.70
C TRP A 367 -4.54 21.04 11.91
N HIS A 368 -4.93 21.64 13.04
CA HIS A 368 -4.16 21.56 14.28
C HIS A 368 -4.22 20.17 14.94
N GLY A 369 -3.29 19.27 14.59
CA GLY A 369 -3.11 17.96 15.23
C GLY A 369 -3.53 16.77 14.37
N PHE A 370 -3.28 15.56 14.87
CA PHE A 370 -3.59 14.32 14.16
C PHE A 370 -5.05 13.88 14.39
N GLY A 371 -5.62 13.15 13.42
CA GLY A 371 -6.92 12.48 13.61
C GLY A 371 -8.16 13.38 13.55
N LYS A 372 -8.05 14.62 13.06
CA LYS A 372 -9.12 15.64 13.10
C LYS A 372 -9.90 15.85 11.80
N ALA A 373 -9.91 14.91 10.85
CA ALA A 373 -10.83 15.03 9.72
C ALA A 373 -12.27 15.13 10.25
N ASN A 374 -12.96 16.23 9.94
CA ASN A 374 -14.24 16.61 10.52
C ASN A 374 -15.29 16.99 9.46
N VAL A 375 -14.92 17.05 8.18
CA VAL A 375 -15.82 17.40 7.09
C VAL A 375 -15.92 16.29 6.04
N VAL A 376 -17.15 16.00 5.65
CA VAL A 376 -17.51 15.20 4.47
C VAL A 376 -18.53 15.98 3.63
N ARG A 377 -18.32 16.09 2.31
CA ARG A 377 -19.25 16.77 1.41
C ARG A 377 -19.38 16.02 0.09
N ILE A 378 -20.58 15.99 -0.48
CA ILE A 378 -20.79 15.63 -1.89
C ILE A 378 -20.52 16.91 -2.70
N GLN A 379 -19.71 16.79 -3.73
CA GLN A 379 -19.23 17.95 -4.48
C GLN A 379 -19.20 17.65 -5.96
N GLU A 380 -19.61 18.63 -6.76
CA GLU A 380 -19.51 18.59 -8.21
C GLU A 380 -18.12 19.07 -8.67
N ILE A 381 -17.58 18.43 -9.70
CA ILE A 381 -16.37 18.85 -10.39
C ILE A 381 -16.70 20.00 -11.34
N PHE A 382 -15.99 21.13 -11.19
CA PHE A 382 -16.20 22.37 -11.95
C PHE A 382 -15.46 22.42 -13.28
#